data_AF-A0A933MKT4-F1
#
_entry.id   AF-A0A933MKT4-F1
#
_cell.length_a   1.000
_cell.length_b   1.000
_cell.length_c   1.000
_cell.angle_alpha   90.00
_cell.angle_beta   90.00
_cell.angle_gamma   90.00
#
_symmetry.space_group_name_H-M   'P 1'
#
loop_
_entity.id
_entity.type
_entity.pdbx_description
1 polymer ?
#
loop_
_entity_poly.entity_id
_entity_poly.type
_entity_poly.pdbx_seq_one_letter_code
_entity_poly.pdbx_strand_id
1 'polypeptide(L)'
;MSEPENKNDLKAAPRKNAWEEARLLARDIGLLVENNRRIAQNPKLSGCCLNIAYIGLPHLKTKAIALGRLLDLWSENKWTETCPACGEKVYILGAGGGALSGRQGWWGVCGHCQGVLSGNKEKFYQLYSEFAGIQPAQTGTGHIDLSDLLVELRAA
;
A
#
# COMPACT_ATOMS: atom_id res chain seq x y z
N MET A 1 29.70 -28.40 -15.81
CA MET A 1 29.73 -26.92 -15.72
C MET A 1 28.31 -26.48 -15.53
N SER A 2 27.95 -26.13 -14.29
CA SER A 2 26.58 -25.80 -13.89
C SER A 2 26.30 -24.32 -14.20
N GLU A 3 25.21 -24.03 -14.90
CA GLU A 3 24.74 -22.66 -15.12
C GLU A 3 24.36 -22.00 -13.78
N PRO A 4 24.75 -20.74 -13.53
CA PRO A 4 24.29 -20.01 -12.37
C PRO A 4 22.83 -19.57 -12.56
N GLU A 5 21.94 -20.03 -11.69
CA GLU A 5 20.57 -19.53 -11.56
C GLU A 5 20.58 -18.02 -11.30
N ASN A 6 20.20 -17.22 -12.30
CA ASN A 6 20.01 -15.79 -12.15
C ASN A 6 18.65 -15.50 -11.50
N LYS A 7 18.63 -15.39 -10.17
CA LYS A 7 17.46 -15.10 -9.31
C LYS A 7 16.99 -13.63 -9.38
N ASN A 8 17.11 -12.97 -10.53
CA ASN A 8 17.00 -11.51 -10.61
C ASN A 8 15.94 -11.01 -11.61
N ASP A 9 14.76 -11.64 -11.62
CA ASP A 9 13.60 -11.16 -12.38
C ASP A 9 12.35 -11.09 -11.48
N LEU A 10 12.40 -10.23 -10.45
CA LEU A 10 11.18 -9.57 -9.94
C LEU A 10 10.75 -8.52 -10.97
N LYS A 11 10.35 -8.98 -12.16
CA LYS A 11 9.60 -8.17 -13.12
C LYS A 11 8.23 -7.90 -12.50
N ALA A 12 8.07 -6.71 -11.92
CA ALA A 12 6.85 -6.23 -11.30
C ALA A 12 5.76 -5.98 -12.36
N ALA A 13 5.15 -7.06 -12.86
CA ALA A 13 3.74 -7.02 -13.19
C ALA A 13 2.96 -7.12 -11.86
N PRO A 14 1.85 -6.38 -11.65
CA PRO A 14 0.93 -6.75 -10.60
C PRO A 14 0.57 -8.22 -10.82
N ARG A 15 0.81 -9.08 -9.82
CA ARG A 15 0.30 -10.47 -9.84
C ARG A 15 -1.17 -10.36 -10.26
N LYS A 16 -1.68 -11.26 -11.12
CA LYS A 16 -3.06 -11.21 -11.67
C LYS A 16 -4.17 -10.97 -10.62
N ASN A 17 -3.86 -11.11 -9.33
CA ASN A 17 -4.73 -10.95 -8.18
C ASN A 17 -4.70 -9.54 -7.53
N ALA A 18 -3.78 -8.62 -7.90
CA ALA A 18 -3.66 -7.33 -7.20
C ALA A 18 -4.91 -6.44 -7.33
N TRP A 19 -5.56 -6.46 -8.49
CA TRP A 19 -6.83 -5.75 -8.70
C TRP A 19 -8.00 -6.39 -7.96
N GLU A 20 -7.96 -7.70 -7.77
CA GLU A 20 -8.97 -8.43 -7.00
C GLU A 20 -8.79 -8.18 -5.50
N GLU A 21 -7.56 -8.25 -5.00
CA GLU A 21 -7.19 -7.82 -3.65
C GLU A 21 -7.58 -6.35 -3.42
N ALA A 22 -7.33 -5.46 -4.37
CA ALA A 22 -7.73 -4.05 -4.25
C ALA A 22 -9.25 -3.88 -4.19
N ARG A 23 -10.01 -4.65 -4.97
CA ARG A 23 -11.49 -4.62 -4.92
C ARG A 23 -12.03 -5.19 -3.63
N LEU A 24 -11.44 -6.28 -3.14
CA LEU A 24 -11.77 -6.86 -1.84
C LEU A 24 -11.51 -5.83 -0.75
N LEU A 25 -10.33 -5.22 -0.78
CA LEU A 25 -9.96 -4.16 0.15
C LEU A 25 -10.90 -2.96 0.05
N ALA A 26 -11.28 -2.52 -1.15
CA ALA A 26 -12.16 -1.37 -1.32
C ALA A 26 -13.51 -1.55 -0.62
N ARG A 27 -14.03 -2.79 -0.57
CA ARG A 27 -15.28 -3.12 0.14
C ARG A 27 -15.13 -3.06 1.66
N ASP A 28 -13.95 -3.43 2.15
CA ASP A 28 -13.68 -3.67 3.57
C ASP A 28 -12.67 -2.67 4.17
N ILE A 29 -12.33 -1.59 3.46
CA ILE A 29 -11.32 -0.61 3.89
C ILE A 29 -11.74 0.07 5.20
N GLY A 30 -13.04 0.21 5.45
CA GLY A 30 -13.59 0.68 6.71
C GLY A 30 -13.12 -0.17 7.90
N LEU A 31 -13.09 -1.50 7.76
CA LEU A 31 -12.66 -2.40 8.84
C LEU A 31 -11.22 -2.15 9.26
N LEU A 32 -10.33 -1.89 8.30
CA LEU A 32 -8.93 -1.59 8.57
C LEU A 32 -8.76 -0.24 9.29
N VAL A 33 -9.51 0.78 8.85
CA VAL A 33 -9.48 2.11 9.45
C VAL A 33 -10.06 2.09 10.86
N GLU A 34 -11.18 1.41 11.07
CA GLU A 34 -11.85 1.25 12.37
C GLU A 34 -11.01 0.44 13.36
N ASN A 35 -10.26 -0.55 12.88
CA ASN A 35 -9.37 -1.38 13.69
C ASN A 35 -7.94 -0.85 13.80
N ASN A 36 -7.65 0.38 13.36
CA ASN A 36 -6.29 0.91 13.31
C ASN A 36 -5.53 0.76 14.64
N ARG A 37 -6.18 1.14 15.75
CA ARG A 37 -5.56 1.03 17.09
C ARG A 37 -5.19 -0.42 17.45
N ARG A 38 -6.06 -1.38 17.15
CA ARG A 38 -5.82 -2.81 17.44
C ARG A 38 -4.68 -3.35 16.58
N ILE A 39 -4.65 -3.00 15.30
CA ILE A 39 -3.59 -3.39 14.37
C ILE A 39 -2.25 -2.82 14.86
N ALA A 40 -2.20 -1.53 15.22
CA ALA A 40 -1.01 -0.87 15.74
C ALA A 40 -0.47 -1.53 17.02
N GLN A 41 -1.35 -1.98 17.91
CA GLN A 41 -1.00 -2.65 19.16
C GLN A 41 -0.56 -4.12 18.99
N ASN A 42 -0.78 -4.73 17.82
CA ASN A 42 -0.40 -6.11 17.54
C ASN A 42 0.82 -6.12 16.59
N PRO A 43 2.05 -6.37 17.08
CA PRO A 43 3.26 -6.36 16.26
C PRO A 43 3.22 -7.30 15.04
N LYS A 44 2.47 -8.41 15.15
CA LYS A 44 2.31 -9.36 14.05
C LYS A 44 1.49 -8.76 12.90
N LEU A 45 0.44 -8.00 13.23
CA LEU A 45 -0.40 -7.34 12.24
C LEU A 45 0.21 -6.02 11.76
N SER A 46 0.72 -5.18 12.65
CA SER A 46 1.34 -3.91 12.24
C SER A 46 2.58 -4.12 11.38
N GLY A 47 3.34 -5.19 11.63
CA GLY A 47 4.54 -5.55 10.88
C GLY A 47 4.31 -6.38 9.61
N CYS A 48 3.08 -6.77 9.26
CA CYS A 48 2.83 -7.50 8.01
C CYS A 48 2.71 -6.54 6.82
N CYS A 49 3.01 -7.02 5.62
CA CYS A 49 2.81 -6.27 4.37
C CYS A 49 1.58 -6.81 3.62
N LEU A 50 0.79 -5.91 3.04
CA LEU A 50 -0.17 -6.26 2.00
C LEU A 50 0.55 -6.39 0.65
N ASN A 51 0.21 -7.38 -0.17
CA ASN A 51 0.83 -7.54 -1.50
C ASN A 51 0.59 -6.32 -2.41
N ILE A 52 -0.49 -5.60 -2.14
CA ILE A 52 -0.93 -4.42 -2.86
C ILE A 52 -0.36 -3.10 -2.32
N ALA A 53 0.26 -3.10 -1.14
CA ALA A 53 0.76 -1.87 -0.52
C ALA A 53 2.26 -1.69 -0.78
N TYR A 54 2.64 -0.73 -1.63
CA TYR A 54 4.04 -0.55 -2.04
C TYR A 54 4.40 0.87 -2.45
N ILE A 55 5.70 1.16 -2.43
CA ILE A 55 6.28 2.32 -3.09
C ILE A 55 7.30 1.87 -4.13
N GLY A 56 7.17 2.35 -5.37
CA GLY A 56 8.03 2.02 -6.50
C GLY A 56 8.93 3.19 -6.89
N LEU A 57 10.24 2.97 -6.88
CA LEU A 57 11.26 3.96 -7.25
C LEU A 57 12.26 3.36 -8.23
N PRO A 58 12.58 4.04 -9.36
CA PRO A 58 13.52 3.53 -10.36
C PRO A 58 14.88 3.13 -9.81
N HIS A 59 15.35 3.80 -8.75
CA HIS A 59 16.69 3.58 -8.17
C HIS A 59 16.68 2.91 -6.79
N LEU A 60 15.53 2.84 -6.12
CA LEU A 60 15.43 2.34 -4.74
C LEU A 60 14.67 1.00 -4.64
N LYS A 61 14.37 0.39 -5.79
CA LYS A 61 13.53 -0.80 -5.94
C LYS A 61 12.11 -0.56 -5.40
N THR A 62 11.21 -1.50 -5.66
CA THR A 62 9.90 -1.49 -5.03
C THR A 62 10.04 -1.95 -3.58
N LYS A 63 9.49 -1.19 -2.63
CA LYS A 63 9.42 -1.56 -1.22
C LYS A 63 7.97 -1.75 -0.81
N ALA A 64 7.68 -2.89 -0.16
CA ALA A 64 6.39 -3.11 0.48
C ALA A 64 6.25 -2.20 1.71
N ILE A 65 5.02 -1.81 2.01
CA ILE A 65 4.70 -0.95 3.15
C ILE A 65 4.08 -1.84 4.23
N ALA A 66 4.65 -1.80 5.44
CA ALA A 66 4.04 -2.48 6.58
C ALA A 66 2.66 -1.88 6.88
N LEU A 67 1.70 -2.73 7.26
CA LEU A 67 0.31 -2.36 7.45
C LEU A 67 0.15 -1.27 8.50
N GLY A 68 0.86 -1.36 9.63
CA GLY A 68 0.83 -0.32 10.66
C GLY A 68 1.26 1.03 10.10
N ARG A 69 2.36 1.07 9.34
CA ARG A 69 2.84 2.30 8.72
C ARG A 69 1.86 2.84 7.68
N LEU A 70 1.22 1.98 6.90
CA LEU A 70 0.20 2.38 5.94
C LEU A 70 -0.98 3.07 6.63
N LEU A 71 -1.45 2.52 7.75
CA LEU A 71 -2.53 3.10 8.55
C LEU A 71 -2.13 4.43 9.21
N ASP A 72 -0.89 4.55 9.70
CA ASP A 72 -0.36 5.83 10.19
C ASP A 72 -0.45 6.91 9.11
N LEU A 73 0.03 6.61 7.90
CA LEU A 73 0.02 7.54 6.77
C LEU A 73 -1.40 7.96 6.36
N TRP A 74 -2.39 7.06 6.51
CA TRP A 74 -3.80 7.39 6.28
C TRP A 74 -4.38 8.27 7.39
N SER A 75 -4.05 7.98 8.65
CA SER A 75 -4.50 8.76 9.81
C SER A 75 -3.94 10.19 9.78
N GLU A 76 -2.72 10.35 9.27
CA GLU A 76 -2.04 11.63 9.10
C GLU A 76 -2.45 12.38 7.81
N ASN A 77 -3.37 11.81 7.01
CA ASN A 77 -3.80 12.32 5.70
C ASN A 77 -2.66 12.51 4.69
N LYS A 78 -1.53 11.81 4.86
CA LYS A 78 -0.36 11.89 3.98
C LYS A 78 -0.51 11.01 2.74
N TRP A 79 -1.16 9.86 2.91
CA TRP A 79 -1.42 8.90 1.84
C TRP A 79 -2.91 8.82 1.52
N THR A 80 -3.52 9.99 1.36
CA THR A 80 -4.92 10.13 1.03
C THR A 80 -5.14 11.09 -0.12
N GLU A 81 -6.22 10.90 -0.85
CA GLU A 81 -6.71 11.80 -1.90
C GLU A 81 -8.23 12.00 -1.79
N THR A 82 -8.77 12.92 -2.57
CA THR A 82 -10.21 13.15 -2.67
C THR A 82 -10.79 12.37 -3.84
N CYS A 83 -11.86 11.61 -3.62
CA CYS A 83 -12.53 10.87 -4.67
C CYS A 83 -13.28 11.84 -5.59
N PRO A 84 -13.02 11.83 -6.91
CA PRO A 84 -13.70 12.74 -7.83
C PRO A 84 -15.20 12.43 -8.00
N ALA A 85 -15.64 11.21 -7.66
CA ALA A 85 -17.03 10.78 -7.82
C ALA A 85 -17.92 11.14 -6.62
N CYS A 86 -17.42 10.98 -5.39
CA CYS A 86 -18.21 11.21 -4.17
C CYS A 86 -17.64 12.27 -3.22
N GLY A 87 -16.48 12.87 -3.52
CA GLY A 87 -15.81 13.82 -2.62
C GLY A 87 -15.19 13.19 -1.36
N GLU A 88 -15.41 11.90 -1.15
CA GLU A 88 -14.93 11.17 0.03
C GLU A 88 -13.45 10.76 -0.07
N LYS A 89 -12.89 10.34 1.06
CA LYS A 89 -11.48 9.96 1.17
C LYS A 89 -11.12 8.73 0.32
N VAL A 90 -10.01 8.85 -0.40
CA VAL A 90 -9.31 7.77 -1.10
C VAL A 90 -8.08 7.41 -0.30
N TYR A 91 -7.94 6.13 0.04
CA TYR A 91 -6.80 5.57 0.76
C TYR A 91 -5.78 5.06 -0.26
N ILE A 92 -4.63 5.74 -0.36
CA ILE A 92 -3.57 5.37 -1.29
C ILE A 92 -2.90 4.09 -0.79
N LEU A 93 -2.78 3.10 -1.68
CA LEU A 93 -2.16 1.81 -1.41
C LEU A 93 -0.78 1.72 -2.02
N GLY A 94 -0.64 2.25 -3.24
CA GLY A 94 0.61 2.22 -3.93
C GLY A 94 0.93 3.53 -4.62
N ALA A 95 2.20 3.84 -4.67
CA ALA A 95 2.70 4.97 -5.42
C ALA A 95 3.99 4.59 -6.13
N GLY A 96 4.17 5.03 -7.37
CA GLY A 96 5.43 4.85 -8.07
C GLY A 96 5.66 5.92 -9.13
N GLY A 97 6.93 6.18 -9.41
CA GLY A 97 7.26 7.19 -10.39
C GLY A 97 8.74 7.43 -10.54
N GLY A 98 9.10 8.07 -11.64
CA GLY A 98 10.45 8.56 -11.85
C GLY A 98 10.54 10.02 -11.44
N ALA A 99 11.46 10.35 -10.53
CA ALA A 99 11.78 11.74 -10.21
C ALA A 99 12.15 12.53 -11.48
N LEU A 100 12.83 11.89 -12.44
CA LEU A 100 13.29 12.49 -13.69
C LEU A 100 12.26 12.49 -14.82
N SER A 101 11.22 11.66 -14.75
CA SER A 101 10.24 11.54 -15.85
C SER A 101 9.01 12.42 -15.66
N GLY A 102 8.83 13.04 -14.48
CA GLY A 102 7.59 13.74 -14.12
C GLY A 102 6.36 12.83 -14.02
N ARG A 103 6.51 11.51 -14.28
CA ARG A 103 5.43 10.53 -14.19
C ARG A 103 5.46 9.92 -12.80
N GLN A 104 4.48 10.33 -12.01
CA GLN A 104 4.43 10.19 -10.57
C GLN A 104 3.01 9.77 -10.20
N GLY A 105 2.75 8.47 -10.32
CA GLY A 105 1.43 7.87 -10.25
C GLY A 105 1.14 7.24 -8.90
N TRP A 106 -0.08 7.39 -8.42
CA TRP A 106 -0.58 6.69 -7.25
C TRP A 106 -1.81 5.87 -7.62
N TRP A 107 -2.13 4.90 -6.79
CA TRP A 107 -3.39 4.18 -6.83
C TRP A 107 -3.87 3.83 -5.42
N GLY A 108 -5.18 3.69 -5.28
CA GLY A 108 -5.83 3.52 -3.99
C GLY A 108 -7.29 3.13 -4.12
N VAL A 109 -7.99 3.13 -2.99
CA VAL A 109 -9.41 2.77 -2.92
C VAL A 109 -10.22 3.85 -2.23
N CYS A 110 -11.41 4.16 -2.74
CA CYS A 110 -12.33 5.07 -2.06
C CYS A 110 -13.08 4.35 -0.94
N GLY A 111 -13.10 4.94 0.26
CA GLY A 111 -13.81 4.39 1.42
C GLY A 111 -15.33 4.36 1.29
N HIS A 112 -15.90 5.19 0.41
CA HIS A 112 -17.34 5.32 0.24
C HIS A 112 -17.82 4.68 -1.06
N CYS A 113 -17.26 5.12 -2.19
CA CYS A 113 -17.62 4.62 -3.51
C CYS A 113 -17.11 3.18 -3.77
N GLN A 114 -16.19 2.67 -2.94
CA GLN A 114 -15.53 1.36 -3.10
C GLN A 114 -14.83 1.17 -4.47
N GLY A 115 -14.57 2.28 -5.17
CA GLY A 115 -13.86 2.28 -6.44
C GLY A 115 -12.35 2.23 -6.23
N VAL A 116 -11.67 1.46 -7.08
CA VAL A 116 -10.21 1.54 -7.19
C VAL A 116 -9.87 2.69 -8.13
N LEU A 117 -9.05 3.62 -7.64
CA LEU A 117 -8.72 4.87 -8.31
C LEU A 117 -7.21 4.95 -8.52
N SER A 118 -6.81 5.68 -9.56
CA SER A 118 -5.43 6.06 -9.79
C SER A 118 -5.36 7.49 -10.26
N GLY A 119 -4.20 8.10 -10.07
CA GLY A 119 -3.98 9.48 -10.47
C GLY A 119 -2.50 9.81 -10.47
N ASN A 120 -2.20 11.07 -10.75
CA ASN A 120 -0.86 11.61 -10.60
C ASN A 120 -0.87 12.59 -9.42
N LYS A 121 0.25 12.68 -8.69
CA LYS A 121 0.48 13.74 -7.71
C LYS A 121 1.54 14.69 -8.26
N GLU A 122 1.20 15.97 -8.39
CA GLU A 122 2.17 17.01 -8.83
C GLU A 122 3.37 17.12 -7.88
N LYS A 123 3.14 16.88 -6.59
CA LYS A 123 4.15 16.94 -5.53
C LYS A 123 4.43 15.57 -4.95
N PHE A 124 4.75 14.59 -5.79
CA PHE A 124 5.00 13.22 -5.32
C PHE A 124 6.15 13.14 -4.31
N TYR A 125 7.10 14.08 -4.32
CA TYR A 125 8.11 14.15 -3.26
C TYR A 125 7.50 14.18 -1.85
N GLN A 126 6.25 14.64 -1.68
CA GLN A 126 5.50 14.56 -0.43
C GLN A 126 5.14 13.12 -0.03
N LEU A 127 4.91 12.24 -1.01
CA LEU A 127 4.78 10.80 -0.73
C LEU A 127 6.14 10.20 -0.38
N TYR A 128 7.23 10.67 -1.00
CA TYR A 128 8.58 10.16 -0.77
C TYR A 128 9.24 10.64 0.52
N SER A 129 9.02 11.89 0.96
CA SER A 129 9.62 12.42 2.19
C SER A 129 9.23 11.59 3.40
N GLU A 130 8.01 11.06 3.38
CA GLU A 130 7.47 10.16 4.41
C GLU A 130 8.12 8.77 4.40
N PHE A 131 8.79 8.43 3.29
CA PHE A 131 9.50 7.17 3.06
C PHE A 131 11.01 7.29 3.22
N ALA A 132 11.59 8.46 3.00
CA ALA A 132 13.02 8.72 3.21
C ALA A 132 13.45 8.50 4.67
N GLY A 133 12.51 8.61 5.63
CA GLY A 133 12.72 8.30 7.04
C GLY A 133 12.30 6.88 7.47
N ILE A 134 11.83 6.02 6.56
CA ILE A 134 11.34 4.68 6.93
C ILE A 134 12.52 3.79 7.31
N GLN A 135 12.54 3.40 8.59
CA GLN A 135 13.53 2.47 9.12
C GLN A 135 13.27 1.05 8.58
N PRO A 136 14.30 0.18 8.49
CA PRO A 136 14.12 -1.23 8.12
C PRO A 136 13.08 -1.97 8.98
N ALA A 137 12.89 -1.56 10.23
CA ALA A 137 11.86 -2.11 11.13
C ALA A 137 10.41 -1.83 10.67
N GLN A 138 10.22 -0.88 9.76
CA GLN A 138 8.92 -0.52 9.16
C GLN A 138 8.73 -1.15 7.77
N THR A 139 9.70 -1.95 7.30
CA THR A 139 9.51 -2.88 6.19
C THR A 139 9.09 -4.22 6.76
N GLY A 140 7.87 -4.65 6.47
CA GLY A 140 7.33 -5.87 7.07
C GLY A 140 8.09 -7.12 6.63
N THR A 141 8.36 -8.02 7.58
CA THR A 141 9.09 -9.27 7.32
C THR A 141 8.16 -10.42 6.93
N GLY A 142 6.85 -10.24 7.09
CA GLY A 142 5.82 -11.22 6.74
C GLY A 142 4.82 -10.65 5.74
N HIS A 143 4.33 -11.51 4.84
CA HIS A 143 3.15 -11.24 4.03
C HIS A 143 1.93 -11.86 4.72
N ILE A 144 0.82 -11.13 4.76
CA ILE A 144 -0.48 -11.67 5.17
C ILE A 144 -1.40 -11.70 3.94
N ASP A 145 -2.19 -12.76 3.80
CA ASP A 145 -3.28 -12.76 2.83
C ASP A 145 -4.35 -11.75 3.29
N LEU A 146 -4.84 -10.92 2.37
CA LEU A 146 -5.83 -9.91 2.71
C LEU A 146 -7.12 -10.55 3.23
N SER A 147 -7.54 -11.70 2.69
CA SER A 147 -8.75 -12.39 3.11
C SER A 147 -8.62 -12.88 4.56
N ASP A 148 -7.47 -13.45 4.90
CA ASP A 148 -7.18 -13.92 6.27
C ASP A 148 -7.18 -12.76 7.26
N LEU A 149 -6.54 -11.63 6.89
CA LEU A 149 -6.56 -10.42 7.70
C LEU A 149 -7.99 -9.93 7.94
N LEU A 150 -8.81 -9.86 6.90
CA LEU A 150 -10.19 -9.39 7.02
C LEU A 150 -11.05 -10.34 7.88
N VAL A 151 -10.82 -11.64 7.83
CA VAL A 151 -11.46 -12.61 8.72
C VAL A 151 -11.05 -12.36 10.18
N GLU A 152 -9.76 -12.17 10.45
CA GLU A 152 -9.24 -11.87 11.80
C GLU A 152 -9.80 -10.56 12.37
N LEU A 153 -10.02 -9.55 11.51
CA LEU A 153 -10.58 -8.27 11.92
C LEU A 153 -12.09 -8.36 12.22
N ARG A 154 -12.86 -9.14 11.45
CA ARG A 154 -14.30 -9.33 11.66
C ARG A 154 -14.64 -10.19 12.88
N ALA A 155 -13.71 -11.04 13.31
CA ALA A 155 -13.93 -11.98 14.41
C ALA A 155 -13.78 -11.35 15.81
N ALA A 156 -13.44 -10.07 15.92
CA ALA A 156 -13.27 -9.36 17.19
C ALA A 156 -14.29 -8.26 17.37
#